data_AF-A0A4R2P8W8-F1
#
_entry.id   AF-A0A4R2P8W8-F1
#
_cell.length_a   1.000
_cell.length_b   1.000
_cell.length_c   1.000
_cell.angle_alpha   90.00
_cell.angle_beta   90.00
_cell.angle_gamma   90.00
#
_symmetry.space_group_name_H-M   'P 1'
#
loop_
_entity.id
_entity.type
_entity.pdbx_description
1 polymer ?
#
loop_
_entity_poly.entity_id
_entity_poly.type
_entity_poly.pdbx_seq_one_letter_code
_entity_poly.pdbx_strand_id
1 'polypeptide(L)' 'LSAGITAAVAWTTQLKQRERALPRDPIPEHAAVYEAIAEADPAAAAQAMRRLVDLALADTREALNGPVG' A
#
# COMPACT_ATOMS: atom_id res chain seq x y z
N LEU A 1 12.13 0.95 -17.11
CA LEU A 1 10.93 1.82 -17.17
C LEU A 1 10.08 1.71 -15.90
N SER A 2 9.91 0.52 -15.32
CA SER A 2 9.09 0.24 -14.13
C SER A 2 9.62 0.81 -12.81
N ALA A 3 10.94 0.75 -12.55
CA ALA A 3 11.51 1.22 -11.27
C ALA A 3 11.21 2.70 -10.95
N GLY A 4 11.20 3.57 -11.95
CA GLY A 4 10.87 4.99 -11.78
C GLY A 4 9.37 5.27 -11.58
N ILE A 5 8.50 4.51 -12.26
CA ILE A 5 7.04 4.63 -12.10
C ILE A 5 6.63 4.16 -10.71
N THR A 6 7.16 3.02 -10.25
CA THR A 6 6.90 2.50 -8.90
C THR A 6 7.42 3.45 -7.82
N ALA A 7 8.60 4.06 -8.00
CA ALA A 7 9.11 5.08 -7.08
C ALA A 7 8.24 6.34 -7.04
N ALA A 8 7.74 6.80 -8.20
CA ALA A 8 6.85 7.97 -8.27
C ALA A 8 5.47 7.70 -7.65
N VAL A 9 4.91 6.50 -7.83
CA VAL A 9 3.66 6.08 -7.18
C VAL A 9 3.86 5.92 -5.67
N ALA A 10 4.97 5.32 -5.24
CA ALA A 10 5.31 5.18 -3.81
C ALA A 10 5.45 6.56 -3.15
N TRP A 11 6.18 7.48 -3.79
CA TRP A 11 6.38 8.84 -3.27
C TRP A 11 5.08 9.64 -3.20
N THR A 12 4.22 9.55 -4.21
CA THR A 12 2.93 10.26 -4.23
C THR A 12 1.89 9.63 -3.31
N THR A 13 1.98 8.33 -3.05
CA THR A 13 1.16 7.63 -2.03
C THR A 13 1.60 8.04 -0.63
N GLN A 14 2.90 8.02 -0.34
CA GLN A 14 3.45 8.40 0.96
C GLN A 14 3.21 9.88 1.29
N LEU A 15 3.22 10.77 0.28
CA LEU A 15 2.91 12.20 0.45
C LEU A 15 1.41 12.43 0.78
N LYS A 16 0.48 11.74 0.09
CA LYS A 16 -0.97 11.90 0.33
C LYS A 16 -1.43 11.31 1.66
N GLN A 17 -0.71 10.32 2.18
CA GLN A 17 -1.01 9.65 3.45
C GLN A 17 -0.50 10.41 4.69
N ARG A 18 0.43 11.37 4.55
CA ARG A 18 0.97 12.11 5.69
C ARG A 18 0.00 13.11 6.33
N GLU A 19 -1.06 13.51 5.64
CA GLU A 19 -2.01 14.53 6.13
C GLU A 19 -3.30 13.95 6.73
N ARG A 20 -3.54 12.64 6.62
CA ARG A 20 -4.73 11.97 7.20
C ARG A 20 -4.29 10.77 8.03
N ALA A 21 -4.74 10.70 9.29
CA ALA A 21 -4.55 9.51 10.11
C ALA A 21 -5.18 8.31 9.39
N LEU A 22 -4.34 7.33 9.03
CA LEU A 22 -4.77 6.10 8.39
C LEU A 22 -5.68 5.31 9.35
N PRO A 23 -6.80 4.74 8.87
CA PRO A 23 -7.68 3.91 9.70
C PRO A 23 -7.00 2.68 10.30
N ARG A 24 -5.94 2.17 9.64
CA ARG A 24 -5.15 1.00 10.04
C ARG A 24 -3.67 1.23 9.79
N ASP A 25 -2.81 0.48 10.49
CA ASP A 25 -1.38 0.42 10.20
C ASP A 25 -1.13 -0.42 8.92
N PRO A 26 -0.51 0.13 7.86
CA PRO A 26 -0.20 -0.61 6.64
C PRO A 26 1.15 -1.35 6.67
N ILE A 27 1.96 -1.17 7.71
CA ILE A 27 3.32 -1.73 7.79
C ILE A 27 3.35 -3.28 7.69
N PRO A 28 2.44 -4.04 8.33
CA PRO A 28 2.44 -5.50 8.20
C PRO A 28 2.30 -5.99 6.75
N GLU A 29 1.45 -5.35 5.94
CA GLU A 29 1.28 -5.73 4.55
C GLU A 29 2.48 -5.35 3.68
N HIS A 30 3.12 -4.22 3.97
CA HIS A 30 4.37 -3.85 3.31
C HIS A 30 5.51 -4.83 3.64
N ALA A 31 5.61 -5.27 4.90
CA ALA A 31 6.59 -6.27 5.31
C ALA A 31 6.37 -7.60 4.59
N ALA A 32 5.12 -8.07 4.46
CA ALA A 32 4.81 -9.30 3.74
C ALA A 32 5.24 -9.29 2.26
N VAL A 33 5.19 -8.13 1.60
CA VAL A 33 5.71 -7.97 0.22
C VAL A 33 7.24 -8.02 0.22
N TYR A 34 7.88 -7.35 1.18
CA TYR A 34 9.34 -7.35 1.31
C TYR A 34 9.89 -8.77 1.51
N GLU A 35 9.32 -9.53 2.45
CA GLU A 35 9.76 -10.90 2.74
C GLU A 35 9.65 -11.79 1.49
N ALA A 36 8.52 -11.75 0.78
CA ALA A 36 8.33 -12.54 -0.45
C ALA A 36 9.34 -12.17 -1.56
N ILE A 37 9.73 -10.89 -1.66
CA ILE A 37 10.78 -10.45 -2.58
C ILE A 37 12.16 -10.93 -2.10
N ALA A 38 12.44 -10.86 -0.80
CA ALA A 38 13.70 -11.31 -0.21
C ALA A 38 13.91 -12.82 -0.39
N GLU A 39 12.83 -13.60 -0.34
CA GLU A 39 12.80 -15.04 -0.62
C GLU A 39 12.84 -15.37 -2.12
N ALA A 40 12.81 -14.37 -2.99
CA ALA A 40 12.73 -14.51 -4.44
C ALA A 40 11.53 -15.34 -4.93
N ASP A 41 10.39 -15.26 -4.23
CA ASP A 41 9.12 -15.87 -4.64
C ASP A 41 8.22 -14.83 -5.35
N PRO A 42 8.23 -14.78 -6.70
CA PRO A 42 7.42 -13.80 -7.43
C PRO A 42 5.92 -14.04 -7.30
N ALA A 43 5.47 -15.28 -7.04
CA ALA A 43 4.05 -15.59 -6.89
C ALA A 43 3.54 -15.09 -5.53
N ALA A 44 4.29 -15.35 -4.46
CA ALA A 44 4.00 -14.83 -3.14
C ALA A 44 4.02 -13.29 -3.12
N ALA A 45 5.01 -12.66 -3.77
CA ALA A 45 5.11 -11.21 -3.86
C ALA A 45 3.90 -10.59 -4.60
N ALA A 46 3.46 -11.21 -5.69
CA ALA A 46 2.28 -10.76 -6.43
C ALA A 46 0.99 -10.88 -5.58
N GLN A 47 0.84 -11.98 -4.85
CA GLN A 47 -0.31 -12.19 -3.97
C GLN A 47 -0.31 -11.19 -2.79
N ALA A 48 0.86 -10.95 -2.18
CA ALA A 48 1.02 -9.97 -1.11
C ALA A 48 0.70 -8.54 -1.60
N MET A 49 1.21 -8.14 -2.78
CA MET A 49 0.88 -6.83 -3.35
C MET A 49 -0.60 -6.68 -3.65
N ARG A 50 -1.27 -7.73 -4.14
CA ARG A 50 -2.71 -7.68 -4.39
C ARG A 50 -3.48 -7.39 -3.10
N ARG A 51 -3.17 -8.09 -2.01
CA ARG A 51 -3.79 -7.86 -0.69
C ARG A 51 -3.54 -6.45 -0.18
N LEU A 52 -2.31 -5.96 -0.29
CA LEU A 52 -1.96 -4.59 0.13
C LEU A 52 -2.79 -3.54 -0.63
N VAL A 53 -2.96 -3.71 -1.95
CA VAL A 53 -3.77 -2.80 -2.78
C VAL A 53 -5.26 -2.89 -2.43
N ASP A 54 -5.80 -4.09 -2.23
CA ASP A 54 -7.21 -4.28 -1.88
C ASP A 54 -7.55 -3.62 -0.53
N LEU A 55 -6.64 -3.74 0.45
CA LEU A 55 -6.79 -3.08 1.76
C LEU A 55 -6.63 -1.56 1.66
N ALA A 56 -5.67 -1.04 0.90
CA ALA A 56 -5.52 0.40 0.68
C ALA A 56 -6.74 1.02 -0.02
N LEU A 57 -7.36 0.28 -0.93
CA LEU A 57 -8.62 0.69 -1.56
C LEU A 57 -9.78 0.73 -0.56
N ALA A 58 -9.85 -0.25 0.35
CA ALA A 58 -10.83 -0.24 1.43
C ALA A 58 -10.66 0.98 2.34
N ASP A 59 -9.42 1.27 2.78
CA ASP A 59 -9.14 2.44 3.63
C ASP A 59 -9.51 3.76 2.94
N THR A 60 -9.26 3.85 1.63
CA THR A 60 -9.62 5.02 0.83
C THR A 60 -11.14 5.21 0.80
N ARG A 61 -11.90 4.12 0.63
CA ARG A 61 -13.37 4.17 0.67
C ARG A 61 -13.88 4.62 2.04
N GLU A 62 -13.33 4.08 3.13
CA GLU A 62 -13.68 4.51 4.48
C GLU A 62 -13.37 6.00 4.70
N ALA A 63 -12.20 6.48 4.25
CA ALA A 63 -11.81 7.88 4.37
C ALA A 63 -12.66 8.84 3.50
N LEU A 64 -13.32 8.34 2.46
CA LEU A 64 -14.27 9.09 1.64
C LEU A 64 -15.70 9.06 2.20
N ASN A 65 -16.05 8.01 2.95
CA ASN A 65 -17.38 7.81 3.54
C ASN A 65 -17.49 8.30 4.99
N GLY A 66 -16.37 8.55 5.68
CA GLY A 66 -16.35 9.15 7.02
C GLY A 66 -16.80 10.61 7.03
N PRO A 67 -17.40 11.12 8.13
CA PRO A 67 -17.91 12.48 8.18
C PRO A 67 -16.76 13.47 7.94
N VAL A 68 -16.96 14.35 6.96
CA VAL A 68 -16.13 15.54 6.78
C VAL A 68 -16.34 16.39 8.04
N GLY A 69 -15.35 16.40 8.92
CA GLY A 69 -15.29 17.32 10.05
C GLY A 69 -15.15 18.76 9.59
#